data_AF-A0A3B4G813-F1
#
_entry.id   AF-A0A3B4G813-F1
#
_cell.length_a   1.000
_cell.length_b   1.000
_cell.length_c   1.000
_cell.angle_alpha   90.00
_cell.angle_beta   90.00
_cell.angle_gamma   90.00
#
_symmetry.space_group_name_H-M   'P 1'
#
loop_
_entity.id
_entity.type
_entity.pdbx_description
1 polymer ?
#
loop_
_entity_poly.entity_id
_entity_poly.type
_entity_poly.pdbx_seq_one_letter_code
_entity_poly.pdbx_strand_id
1 'polypeptide(L)'
;MMKRKSMQRDTQPEVEERGHWGNKVEFLLAVAGNVVGLGNVWRFPYLCYKNGGGAFLVPYLVFVVTCGVPVFLLETTIGQFTQEGGITCWRKLCPLAEGIGFGGQLILFYSCMTYIIILSWALLYLVFSFSSQLPWASCNNDWNTEGCVDFSTKNNTVHWTNQTNSTSAATEFWERRVLMISGGIEEIGSIQWEVLLCLIAMWIVCYFCIWKGVRSTGKVVYVTATFPYVMLLILLIRGLSLPGAFEGIIFYLLPEPSRLIDPQVRAQISNSV
;
A
#
# COMPACT_ATOMS: atom_id res chain seq x y z
N MET A 1 15.75 71.56 8.08
CA MET A 1 15.41 70.51 9.07
C MET A 1 14.01 69.97 8.71
N MET A 2 13.92 68.99 7.79
CA MET A 2 12.76 68.10 7.56
C MET A 2 12.99 67.29 6.27
N LYS A 3 12.47 66.05 6.28
CA LYS A 3 12.45 65.02 5.21
C LYS A 3 13.71 64.15 5.04
N ARG A 4 13.93 63.27 6.01
CA ARG A 4 14.40 61.89 5.80
C ARG A 4 13.68 60.97 6.77
N LYS A 5 12.44 60.59 6.45
CA LYS A 5 11.70 59.53 7.15
C LYS A 5 10.58 58.98 6.26
N SER A 6 10.96 58.38 5.15
CA SER A 6 10.08 57.46 4.43
C SER A 6 10.93 56.68 3.43
N MET A 7 10.94 55.36 3.62
CA MET A 7 11.29 54.31 2.64
C MET A 7 12.38 53.35 3.11
N GLN A 8 12.16 52.73 4.26
CA GLN A 8 12.48 51.32 4.48
C GLN A 8 11.18 50.68 4.96
N ARG A 9 10.36 50.25 3.99
CA ARG A 9 9.32 49.26 4.24
C ARG A 9 10.10 47.95 4.21
N ASP A 10 10.36 47.38 5.38
CA ASP A 10 10.93 46.04 5.48
C ASP A 10 10.03 45.12 4.67
N THR A 11 10.53 44.67 3.51
CA THR A 11 9.97 43.54 2.78
C THR A 11 10.32 42.30 3.59
N GLN A 12 9.71 42.13 4.77
CA GLN A 12 9.70 40.83 5.40
C GLN A 12 8.97 39.90 4.42
N PRO A 13 9.55 38.75 4.03
CA PRO A 13 8.78 37.77 3.29
C PRO A 13 7.55 37.46 4.13
N GLU A 14 6.36 37.67 3.56
CA GLU A 14 5.11 37.22 4.17
C GLU A 14 5.27 35.71 4.36
N VAL A 15 5.55 35.29 5.61
CA VAL A 15 5.69 33.87 5.93
C VAL A 15 4.30 33.29 5.76
N GLU A 16 4.10 32.55 4.68
CA GLU A 16 2.82 31.92 4.38
C GLU A 16 2.39 31.09 5.60
N GLU A 17 1.27 31.50 6.21
CA GLU A 17 0.78 30.84 7.42
C GLU A 17 0.51 29.36 7.13
N ARG A 18 0.98 28.48 8.02
CA ARG A 18 0.83 27.03 7.88
C ARG A 18 -0.64 26.67 7.65
N GLY A 19 -0.90 25.91 6.59
CA GLY A 19 -2.24 25.41 6.30
C GLY A 19 -2.78 24.54 7.44
N HIS A 20 -4.00 24.84 7.90
CA HIS A 20 -4.74 24.00 8.85
C HIS A 20 -5.73 23.08 8.11
N TRP A 21 -6.07 21.96 8.76
CA TRP A 21 -7.16 21.09 8.32
C TRP A 21 -8.49 21.83 8.42
N GLY A 22 -9.39 21.60 7.47
CA GLY A 22 -10.71 22.24 7.46
C GLY A 22 -11.57 21.74 8.62
N ASN A 23 -11.49 20.44 8.94
CA ASN A 23 -12.25 19.79 10.01
C ASN A 23 -11.44 18.70 10.72
N LYS A 24 -11.84 18.35 11.96
CA LYS A 24 -11.25 17.23 12.72
C LYS A 24 -11.41 15.89 12.00
N VAL A 25 -12.53 15.69 11.31
CA VAL A 25 -12.82 14.46 10.55
C VAL A 25 -11.83 14.29 9.40
N GLU A 26 -11.47 15.37 8.71
CA GLU A 26 -10.46 15.33 7.63
C GLU A 26 -9.11 14.85 8.14
N PHE A 27 -8.70 15.34 9.32
CA PHE A 27 -7.49 14.89 9.97
C PHE A 27 -7.56 13.42 10.38
N LEU A 28 -8.65 12.99 11.03
CA LEU A 28 -8.82 11.59 11.45
C LEU A 28 -8.86 10.63 10.26
N LEU A 29 -9.53 10.99 9.18
CA LEU A 29 -9.56 10.20 7.96
C LEU A 29 -8.20 10.15 7.26
N ALA A 30 -7.42 11.25 7.29
CA ALA A 30 -6.08 11.27 6.72
C ALA A 30 -5.14 10.36 7.51
N VAL A 31 -5.23 10.39 8.83
CA VAL A 31 -4.51 9.47 9.72
C VAL A 31 -4.93 8.02 9.48
N ALA A 32 -6.23 7.74 9.40
CA ALA A 32 -6.73 6.40 9.12
C ALA A 32 -6.27 5.88 7.76
N GLY A 33 -6.28 6.73 6.72
CA GLY A 33 -5.77 6.40 5.39
C GLY A 33 -4.26 6.18 5.36
N ASN A 34 -3.49 6.82 6.25
CA ASN A 34 -2.05 6.57 6.39
C ASN A 34 -1.74 5.23 7.08
N VAL A 35 -2.55 4.84 8.06
CA VAL A 35 -2.41 3.55 8.78
C VAL A 35 -2.89 2.38 7.91
N VAL A 36 -3.92 2.61 7.07
CA VAL A 36 -4.48 1.56 6.21
C VAL A 36 -3.87 1.58 4.82
N GLY A 37 -2.87 0.72 4.61
CA GLY A 37 -2.23 0.49 3.32
C GLY A 37 -2.52 -0.89 2.70
N LEU A 38 -1.94 -1.14 1.52
CA LEU A 38 -2.01 -2.43 0.84
C LEU A 38 -1.55 -3.59 1.73
N GLY A 39 -0.56 -3.37 2.59
CA GLY A 39 -0.06 -4.39 3.51
C GLY A 39 -1.14 -5.03 4.39
N ASN A 40 -2.16 -4.26 4.82
CA ASN A 40 -3.25 -4.80 5.63
C ASN A 40 -4.16 -5.75 4.84
N VAL A 41 -4.24 -5.59 3.52
CA VAL A 41 -5.13 -6.38 2.66
C VAL A 41 -4.55 -7.76 2.34
N TRP A 42 -3.25 -7.88 2.11
CA TRP A 42 -2.64 -9.14 1.66
C TRP A 42 -1.51 -9.65 2.57
N ARG A 43 -0.63 -8.75 3.05
CA ARG A 43 0.53 -9.15 3.86
C ARG A 43 0.10 -9.62 5.27
N PHE A 44 -0.80 -8.89 5.93
CA PHE A 44 -1.27 -9.28 7.26
C PHE A 44 -1.98 -10.65 7.26
N PRO A 45 -2.97 -10.91 6.38
CA PRO A 45 -3.57 -12.25 6.29
C PRO A 45 -2.54 -13.33 5.95
N TYR A 46 -1.62 -13.07 5.02
CA TYR A 46 -0.57 -14.03 4.68
C TYR A 46 0.33 -14.38 5.88
N LEU A 47 0.76 -13.39 6.65
CA LEU A 47 1.59 -13.60 7.84
C LEU A 47 0.84 -14.29 8.96
N CYS A 48 -0.40 -13.88 9.22
CA CYS A 48 -1.27 -14.53 10.20
C CYS A 48 -1.43 -16.02 9.87
N TYR A 49 -1.74 -16.33 8.61
CA TYR A 49 -1.84 -17.70 8.12
C TYR A 49 -0.54 -18.50 8.30
N LYS A 50 0.59 -17.97 7.82
CA LYS A 50 1.88 -18.68 7.86
C LYS A 50 2.39 -18.94 9.27
N ASN A 51 2.03 -18.08 10.23
CA ASN A 51 2.63 -18.03 11.56
C ASN A 51 1.70 -18.55 12.68
N GLY A 52 0.81 -19.49 12.35
CA GLY A 52 -0.04 -20.17 13.34
C GLY A 52 -1.49 -19.69 13.40
N GLY A 53 -1.96 -19.05 12.32
CA GLY A 53 -3.36 -18.67 12.12
C GLY A 53 -3.90 -17.80 13.26
N GLY A 54 -5.00 -18.22 13.86
CA GLY A 54 -5.63 -17.49 14.97
C GLY A 54 -4.71 -17.27 16.18
N ALA A 55 -3.70 -18.12 16.40
CA ALA A 55 -2.76 -17.97 17.50
C ALA A 55 -1.83 -16.76 17.34
N PHE A 56 -1.56 -16.32 16.11
CA PHE A 56 -0.76 -15.13 15.79
C PHE A 56 -1.42 -13.83 16.28
N LEU A 57 -2.76 -13.80 16.34
CA LEU A 57 -3.52 -12.58 16.68
C LEU A 57 -3.28 -12.12 18.12
N VAL A 58 -3.10 -13.04 19.07
CA VAL A 58 -2.90 -12.72 20.48
C VAL A 58 -1.62 -11.90 20.71
N PRO A 59 -0.41 -12.38 20.34
CA PRO A 59 0.80 -11.59 20.48
C PRO A 59 0.80 -10.35 19.60
N TYR A 60 0.21 -10.41 18.39
CA TYR A 60 0.05 -9.22 17.54
C TYR A 60 -0.72 -8.10 18.26
N LEU A 61 -1.87 -8.40 18.87
CA LEU A 61 -2.65 -7.41 19.63
C LEU A 61 -1.90 -6.88 20.85
N VAL A 62 -1.12 -7.73 21.54
CA VAL A 62 -0.27 -7.29 22.65
C VAL A 62 0.74 -6.26 22.15
N PHE A 63 1.49 -6.56 21.08
CA PHE A 63 2.47 -5.62 20.52
C PHE A 63 1.83 -4.34 19.99
N VAL A 64 0.64 -4.40 19.38
CA VAL A 64 -0.12 -3.21 18.96
C VAL A 64 -0.40 -2.31 20.15
N VAL A 65 -0.87 -2.86 21.27
CA VAL A 65 -1.21 -2.06 22.45
C VAL A 65 0.03 -1.57 23.21
N THR A 66 1.07 -2.38 23.33
CA THR A 66 2.26 -2.05 24.12
C THR A 66 3.30 -1.22 23.37
N CYS A 67 3.38 -1.36 22.04
CA CYS A 67 4.40 -0.71 21.21
C CYS A 67 3.77 0.18 20.14
N GLY A 68 2.85 -0.36 19.33
CA GLY A 68 2.26 0.37 18.19
C GLY A 68 1.53 1.65 18.59
N VAL A 69 0.55 1.54 19.48
CA VAL A 69 -0.27 2.67 19.96
C VAL A 69 0.59 3.73 20.68
N PRO A 70 1.49 3.38 21.62
CA PRO A 70 2.37 4.37 22.25
C PRO A 70 3.27 5.11 21.26
N VAL A 71 3.89 4.41 20.31
CA VAL A 71 4.76 5.05 19.30
C VAL A 71 3.95 5.96 18.38
N PHE A 72 2.78 5.52 17.93
CA PHE A 72 1.88 6.33 17.11
C PHE A 72 1.42 7.62 17.82
N LEU A 73 1.07 7.53 19.11
CA LEU A 73 0.69 8.69 19.91
C LEU A 73 1.89 9.60 20.18
N LEU A 74 3.07 9.05 20.44
CA LEU A 74 4.30 9.81 20.61
C LEU A 74 4.62 10.64 19.35
N GLU A 75 4.59 10.02 18.17
CA GLU A 75 4.85 10.72 16.91
C GLU A 75 3.84 11.83 16.65
N THR A 76 2.55 11.53 16.86
CA THR A 76 1.46 12.50 16.66
C THR A 76 1.58 13.68 17.62
N THR A 77 1.90 13.43 18.90
CA THR A 77 2.05 14.48 19.91
C THR A 77 3.27 15.34 19.68
N ILE A 78 4.41 14.76 19.29
CA ILE A 78 5.62 15.51 18.90
C ILE A 78 5.34 16.39 17.67
N GLY A 79 4.66 15.87 16.65
CA GLY A 79 4.27 16.64 15.46
C GLY A 79 3.32 17.79 15.78
N GLN A 80 2.37 17.57 16.70
CA GLN A 80 1.46 18.60 17.18
C GLN A 80 2.14 19.63 18.09
N PHE A 81 3.10 19.23 18.92
CA PHE A 81 3.81 20.13 19.82
C PHE A 81 4.81 21.02 19.08
N THR A 82 5.62 20.44 18.20
CA THR A 82 6.67 21.18 17.49
C THR A 82 6.13 22.02 16.34
N GLN A 83 5.01 21.60 15.73
CA GLN A 83 4.39 22.21 14.55
C GLN A 83 5.34 22.37 13.35
N GLU A 84 6.36 21.52 13.26
CA GLU A 84 7.41 21.55 12.23
C GLU A 84 7.39 20.30 11.35
N GLY A 85 8.16 20.33 10.25
CA GLY A 85 8.41 19.15 9.42
C GLY A 85 9.31 18.11 10.11
N GLY A 86 9.39 16.90 9.55
CA GLY A 86 10.10 15.77 10.17
C GLY A 86 11.56 16.04 10.53
N ILE A 87 12.31 16.76 9.69
CA ILE A 87 13.73 17.09 9.96
C ILE A 87 13.84 18.19 11.03
N THR A 88 13.10 19.29 10.86
CA THR A 88 13.16 20.45 11.76
C THR A 88 12.65 20.12 13.16
N CYS A 89 11.72 19.17 13.27
CA CYS A 89 11.21 18.63 14.53
C CYS A 89 12.32 18.01 15.37
N TRP A 90 13.13 17.11 14.81
CA TRP A 90 14.26 16.50 15.52
C TRP A 90 15.31 17.52 15.92
N ARG A 91 15.59 18.52 15.06
CA ARG A 91 16.52 19.60 15.38
C ARG A 91 16.08 20.43 16.60
N LYS A 92 14.77 20.67 16.78
CA LYS A 92 14.22 21.39 17.95
C LYS A 92 14.21 20.53 19.22
N LEU A 93 13.99 19.22 19.10
CA LEU A 93 13.90 18.32 20.24
C LEU A 93 15.29 17.89 20.74
N CYS A 94 16.13 17.38 19.84
CA CYS A 94 17.49 16.94 20.13
C CYS A 94 18.34 17.07 18.85
N PRO A 95 19.20 18.09 18.75
CA PRO A 95 20.05 18.32 17.57
C PRO A 95 20.94 17.11 17.23
N LEU A 96 21.35 16.32 18.21
CA LEU A 96 22.15 15.11 17.99
C LEU A 96 21.39 14.03 17.20
N ALA A 97 20.06 14.00 17.31
CA ALA A 97 19.18 13.06 16.65
C ALA A 97 18.64 13.59 15.30
N GLU A 98 19.18 14.69 14.76
CA GLU A 98 18.76 15.26 13.47
C GLU A 98 18.87 14.25 12.30
N GLY A 99 19.82 13.32 12.39
CA GLY A 99 19.98 12.23 11.42
C GLY A 99 18.75 11.32 11.28
N ILE A 100 17.91 11.20 12.32
CA ILE A 100 16.65 10.42 12.26
C ILE A 100 15.69 11.05 11.25
N GLY A 101 15.62 12.39 11.18
CA GLY A 101 14.79 13.10 10.21
C GLY A 101 15.21 12.86 8.77
N PHE A 102 16.52 12.94 8.49
CA PHE A 102 17.06 12.65 7.15
C PHE A 102 16.88 11.18 6.76
N GLY A 103 17.11 10.25 7.70
CA GLY A 103 16.88 8.82 7.48
C GLY A 103 15.41 8.53 7.15
N GLY A 104 14.48 9.11 7.89
CA GLY A 104 13.04 8.99 7.61
C GLY A 104 12.65 9.52 6.24
N GLN A 105 13.19 10.68 5.83
CA GLN A 105 12.94 11.25 4.52
C GLN A 105 13.43 10.36 3.38
N LEU A 106 14.60 9.71 3.55
CA LEU A 106 15.14 8.77 2.57
C LEU A 106 14.26 7.52 2.44
N ILE A 107 13.80 6.95 3.56
CA ILE A 107 12.90 5.80 3.57
C ILE A 107 11.58 6.13 2.88
N LEU A 108 11.01 7.32 3.15
CA LEU A 108 9.80 7.81 2.48
C LEU A 108 9.99 7.98 0.98
N PHE A 109 11.15 8.47 0.53
CA PHE A 109 11.46 8.60 -0.89
C PHE A 109 11.46 7.25 -1.61
N TYR A 110 12.17 6.24 -1.08
CA TYR A 110 12.17 4.88 -1.65
C TYR A 110 10.79 4.23 -1.60
N SER A 111 10.05 4.43 -0.50
CA SER A 111 8.68 3.92 -0.37
C SER A 111 7.77 4.56 -1.43
N CYS A 112 7.82 5.89 -1.61
CA CYS A 112 7.02 6.57 -2.63
C CYS A 112 7.28 6.02 -4.04
N MET A 113 8.56 5.81 -4.40
CA MET A 113 8.96 5.27 -5.70
C MET A 113 8.45 3.84 -5.95
N THR A 114 8.46 2.99 -4.93
CA THR A 114 7.97 1.60 -5.06
C THR A 114 6.44 1.53 -5.08
N TYR A 115 5.76 2.30 -4.23
CA TYR A 115 4.31 2.29 -4.16
C TYR A 115 3.65 2.87 -5.42
N ILE A 116 4.24 3.88 -6.06
CA ILE A 116 3.67 4.45 -7.29
C ILE A 116 3.73 3.47 -8.48
N ILE A 117 4.71 2.57 -8.50
CA ILE A 117 4.79 1.47 -9.47
C ILE A 117 3.66 0.46 -9.22
N ILE A 118 3.38 0.11 -7.95
CA ILE A 118 2.26 -0.78 -7.62
C ILE A 118 0.92 -0.16 -8.04
N LEU A 119 0.75 1.15 -7.84
CA LEU A 119 -0.44 1.86 -8.29
C LEU A 119 -0.56 1.88 -9.82
N SER A 120 0.53 1.96 -10.57
CA SER A 120 0.48 1.91 -12.03
C SER A 120 0.05 0.54 -12.55
N TRP A 121 0.50 -0.55 -11.91
CA TRP A 121 -0.01 -1.90 -12.19
C TRP A 121 -1.51 -2.00 -11.90
N ALA A 122 -1.96 -1.51 -10.74
CA ALA A 122 -3.39 -1.51 -10.40
C ALA A 122 -4.24 -0.72 -11.41
N LEU A 123 -3.75 0.45 -11.86
CA LEU A 123 -4.42 1.23 -12.90
C LEU A 123 -4.49 0.47 -14.23
N LEU A 124 -3.43 -0.23 -14.61
CA LEU A 124 -3.42 -1.06 -15.83
C LEU A 124 -4.46 -2.18 -15.74
N TYR A 125 -4.53 -2.90 -14.62
CA TYR A 125 -5.56 -3.93 -14.39
C TYR A 125 -6.97 -3.34 -14.40
N LEU A 126 -7.16 -2.13 -13.85
CA LEU A 126 -8.44 -1.44 -13.89
C LEU A 126 -8.87 -1.13 -15.33
N VAL A 127 -7.96 -0.64 -16.18
CA VAL A 127 -8.22 -0.37 -17.60
C VAL A 127 -8.61 -1.65 -18.34
N PHE A 128 -7.88 -2.74 -18.14
CA PHE A 128 -8.20 -4.03 -18.77
C PHE A 128 -9.50 -4.66 -18.26
N SER A 129 -9.99 -4.27 -17.07
CA SER A 129 -11.25 -4.77 -16.51
C SER A 129 -12.49 -4.22 -17.24
N PHE A 130 -12.36 -3.20 -18.09
CA PHE A 130 -13.45 -2.70 -18.92
C PHE A 130 -13.69 -3.53 -20.19
N SER A 131 -12.85 -4.51 -20.47
CA SER A 131 -13.03 -5.45 -21.58
C SER A 131 -14.15 -6.46 -21.29
N SER A 132 -14.85 -6.90 -22.33
CA SER A 132 -15.96 -7.87 -22.20
C SER A 132 -15.51 -9.24 -21.70
N GLN A 133 -14.32 -9.67 -22.10
CA GLN A 133 -13.63 -10.84 -21.56
C GLN A 133 -12.35 -10.38 -20.87
N LEU A 134 -12.13 -10.87 -19.65
CA LEU A 134 -10.94 -10.49 -18.89
C LEU A 134 -9.70 -11.16 -19.51
N PRO A 135 -8.61 -10.42 -19.79
CA PRO A 135 -7.42 -10.99 -20.44
C PRO A 135 -6.72 -12.11 -19.65
N TRP A 136 -6.92 -12.16 -18.34
CA TRP A 136 -6.37 -13.19 -17.44
C TRP A 136 -7.34 -14.34 -17.15
N ALA A 137 -8.51 -14.37 -17.80
CA ALA A 137 -9.48 -15.45 -17.61
C ALA A 137 -9.31 -16.62 -18.58
N SER A 138 -8.62 -16.43 -19.71
CA SER A 138 -8.43 -17.46 -20.74
C SER A 138 -6.97 -17.55 -21.18
N CYS A 139 -6.57 -18.72 -21.69
CA CYS A 139 -5.24 -18.96 -22.26
C CYS A 139 -5.13 -18.61 -23.76
N ASN A 140 -6.18 -18.01 -24.35
CA ASN A 140 -6.23 -17.74 -25.79
C ASN A 140 -5.72 -16.33 -26.13
N ASN A 141 -4.48 -16.03 -25.73
CA ASN A 141 -3.83 -14.75 -26.01
C ASN A 141 -2.40 -14.94 -26.52
N ASP A 142 -1.87 -13.93 -27.20
CA ASP A 142 -0.55 -13.97 -27.85
C ASP A 142 0.63 -14.15 -26.88
N TRP A 143 0.44 -13.83 -25.59
CA TRP A 143 1.46 -13.95 -24.55
C TRP A 143 1.41 -15.29 -23.80
N ASN A 144 0.41 -16.13 -24.05
CA ASN A 144 0.26 -17.40 -23.36
C ASN A 144 1.18 -18.48 -23.95
N THR A 145 1.63 -19.41 -23.10
CA THR A 145 2.40 -20.57 -23.55
C THR A 145 1.54 -21.83 -23.69
N GLU A 146 2.09 -22.86 -24.33
CA GLU A 146 1.47 -24.19 -24.42
C GLU A 146 1.24 -24.83 -23.03
N GLY A 147 1.92 -24.36 -21.98
CA GLY A 147 1.75 -24.80 -20.60
C GLY A 147 0.61 -24.11 -19.83
N CYS A 148 -0.11 -23.18 -20.46
CA CYS A 148 -1.19 -22.43 -19.83
C CYS A 148 -2.43 -23.31 -19.60
N VAL A 149 -2.96 -23.28 -18.36
CA VAL A 149 -4.18 -24.00 -17.99
C VAL A 149 -5.29 -23.03 -17.60
N ASP A 150 -6.45 -23.20 -18.24
CA ASP A 150 -7.70 -22.53 -17.87
C ASP A 150 -8.54 -23.45 -16.97
N PHE A 151 -8.76 -23.03 -15.73
CA PHE A 151 -9.55 -23.75 -14.73
C PHE A 151 -11.07 -23.71 -14.98
N SER A 152 -11.53 -22.78 -15.82
CA SER A 152 -12.94 -22.63 -16.20
C SER A 152 -13.37 -23.74 -17.16
N THR A 153 -12.47 -24.15 -18.05
CA THR A 153 -12.73 -25.17 -19.07
C THR A 153 -12.33 -26.55 -18.57
N LYS A 154 -13.01 -27.04 -17.51
CA LYS A 154 -12.91 -28.46 -17.11
C LYS A 154 -13.58 -29.36 -18.15
N ASN A 155 -12.86 -29.69 -19.21
CA ASN A 155 -13.23 -30.83 -20.05
C ASN A 155 -12.85 -32.12 -19.31
N ASN A 156 -13.86 -32.82 -18.77
CA ASN A 156 -13.72 -34.11 -18.07
C ASN A 156 -13.15 -35.25 -18.94
N THR A 157 -12.77 -34.98 -20.19
CA THR A 157 -12.22 -35.94 -21.15
C THR A 157 -10.68 -35.91 -21.21
N VAL A 158 -10.03 -34.91 -20.61
CA VAL A 158 -8.56 -34.84 -20.57
C VAL A 158 -8.08 -35.54 -19.31
N HIS A 159 -7.40 -36.68 -19.48
CA HIS A 159 -6.65 -37.31 -18.41
C HIS A 159 -5.54 -36.32 -18.01
N TRP A 160 -5.77 -35.55 -16.94
CA TRP A 160 -4.78 -34.64 -16.36
C TRP A 160 -3.62 -35.49 -15.85
N THR A 161 -2.67 -35.82 -16.72
CA THR A 161 -1.36 -36.30 -16.32
C THR A 161 -0.72 -35.20 -15.50
N ASN A 162 0.04 -35.58 -14.46
CA ASN A 162 0.80 -34.65 -13.62
C ASN A 162 1.68 -33.74 -14.49
N GLN A 163 1.15 -32.61 -14.92
CA GLN A 163 1.92 -31.56 -15.56
C GLN A 163 2.58 -30.77 -14.43
N THR A 164 3.83 -31.13 -14.14
CA THR A 164 4.64 -30.45 -13.13
C THR A 164 4.98 -29.00 -13.53
N ASN A 165 4.71 -28.60 -14.77
CA ASN A 165 5.08 -27.31 -15.35
C ASN A 165 3.88 -26.51 -15.92
N SER A 166 2.67 -26.70 -15.37
CA SER A 166 1.51 -25.91 -15.79
C SER A 166 1.42 -24.58 -15.04
N THR A 167 1.12 -23.51 -15.77
CA THR A 167 0.93 -22.15 -15.25
C THR A 167 -0.52 -21.71 -15.45
N SER A 168 -1.04 -20.89 -14.53
CA SER A 168 -2.39 -20.34 -14.69
C SER A 168 -2.39 -19.17 -15.68
N ALA A 169 -3.51 -18.96 -16.39
CA ALA A 169 -3.68 -17.81 -17.29
C ALA A 169 -3.39 -16.46 -16.60
N ALA A 170 -3.76 -16.32 -15.32
CA ALA A 170 -3.48 -15.13 -14.54
C ALA A 170 -1.99 -14.95 -14.20
N THR A 171 -1.28 -16.04 -13.91
CA THR A 171 0.17 -16.01 -13.69
C THR A 171 0.89 -15.60 -14.96
N GLU A 172 0.53 -16.17 -16.11
CA GLU A 172 1.15 -15.80 -17.38
C GLU A 172 0.83 -14.37 -17.79
N PHE A 173 -0.40 -13.90 -17.55
CA PHE A 173 -0.74 -12.50 -17.77
C PHE A 173 0.14 -11.57 -16.93
N TRP A 174 0.33 -11.88 -15.65
CA TRP A 174 1.19 -11.08 -14.78
C TRP A 174 2.66 -11.10 -15.24
N GLU A 175 3.24 -12.29 -15.41
CA GLU A 175 4.67 -12.46 -15.65
C GLU A 175 5.10 -12.08 -17.07
N ARG A 176 4.31 -12.47 -18.08
CA ARG A 176 4.68 -12.30 -19.50
C ARG A 176 4.10 -11.05 -20.12
N ARG A 177 2.89 -10.63 -19.70
CA ARG A 177 2.18 -9.50 -20.31
C ARG A 177 2.29 -8.19 -19.53
N VAL A 178 2.25 -8.20 -18.19
CA VAL A 178 2.26 -6.98 -17.35
C VAL A 178 3.65 -6.62 -16.83
N LEU A 179 4.46 -7.62 -16.48
CA LEU A 179 5.83 -7.41 -16.02
C LEU A 179 6.86 -7.60 -17.13
N MET A 180 6.58 -8.55 -18.04
CA MET A 180 7.52 -9.00 -19.07
C MET A 180 8.89 -9.34 -18.47
N ILE A 181 8.87 -10.28 -17.52
CA ILE A 181 10.03 -10.66 -16.71
C ILE A 181 11.20 -11.11 -17.62
N SER A 182 12.37 -10.52 -17.41
CA SER A 182 13.62 -10.89 -18.10
C SER A 182 14.26 -12.14 -17.51
N GLY A 183 15.27 -12.70 -18.19
CA GLY A 183 15.96 -13.92 -17.76
C GLY A 183 16.71 -13.80 -16.43
N GLY A 184 17.00 -12.57 -15.98
CA GLY A 184 17.65 -12.30 -14.72
C GLY A 184 17.79 -10.81 -14.42
N ILE A 185 18.29 -10.49 -13.22
CA ILE A 185 18.47 -9.10 -12.74
C ILE A 185 19.51 -8.34 -13.56
N GLU A 186 20.47 -9.05 -14.16
CA GLU A 186 21.53 -8.48 -15.00
C GLU A 186 21.01 -8.05 -16.39
N GLU A 187 19.93 -8.67 -16.85
CA GLU A 187 19.31 -8.37 -18.15
C GLU A 187 18.16 -7.40 -17.95
N ILE A 188 18.45 -6.11 -18.13
CA ILE A 188 17.42 -5.08 -18.15
C ILE A 188 16.62 -5.28 -19.45
N GLY A 189 15.41 -5.85 -19.32
CA GLY A 189 14.48 -6.07 -20.43
C GLY A 189 14.02 -4.76 -21.08
N SER A 190 13.06 -4.85 -22.02
CA SER A 190 12.49 -3.66 -22.65
C SER A 190 11.45 -2.98 -21.76
N ILE A 191 11.31 -1.66 -21.93
CA ILE A 191 10.32 -0.86 -21.19
C ILE A 191 8.93 -1.16 -21.74
N GLN A 192 8.03 -1.62 -20.86
CA GLN A 192 6.63 -1.77 -21.23
C GLN A 192 5.91 -0.41 -21.23
N TRP A 193 5.60 0.08 -22.43
CA TRP A 193 5.03 1.40 -22.65
C TRP A 193 3.70 1.63 -21.94
N GLU A 194 2.85 0.62 -21.80
CA GLU A 194 1.53 0.76 -21.16
C GLU A 194 1.67 0.99 -19.65
N VAL A 195 2.59 0.29 -19.00
CA VAL A 195 2.92 0.49 -17.59
C VAL A 195 3.56 1.86 -17.39
N LEU A 196 4.42 2.30 -18.32
CA LEU A 196 5.02 3.63 -18.30
C LEU A 196 3.94 4.74 -18.42
N LEU A 197 2.97 4.58 -19.32
CA LEU A 197 1.85 5.52 -19.46
C LEU A 197 0.98 5.55 -18.18
N CYS A 198 0.69 4.39 -17.60
CA CYS A 198 -0.03 4.31 -16.32
C CYS A 198 0.76 4.96 -15.19
N LEU A 199 2.10 4.82 -15.18
CA LEU A 199 2.98 5.45 -14.19
C LEU A 199 2.93 6.98 -14.30
N ILE A 200 3.03 7.53 -15.51
CA ILE A 200 2.92 8.97 -15.75
C ILE A 200 1.53 9.48 -15.31
N ALA A 201 0.46 8.76 -15.67
CA ALA A 201 -0.90 9.10 -15.25
C ALA A 201 -1.03 9.13 -13.72
N MET A 202 -0.47 8.14 -13.01
CA MET A 202 -0.50 8.11 -11.54
C MET A 202 0.27 9.27 -10.91
N TRP A 203 1.42 9.67 -11.47
CA TRP A 203 2.14 10.86 -11.00
C TRP A 203 1.32 12.13 -11.15
N ILE A 204 0.63 12.30 -12.28
CA ILE A 204 -0.25 13.43 -12.54
C ILE A 204 -1.41 13.46 -11.53
N VAL A 205 -2.06 12.31 -11.29
CA VAL A 205 -3.13 12.19 -10.28
C VAL A 205 -2.63 12.56 -8.88
N CYS A 206 -1.49 11.98 -8.45
CA CYS A 206 -0.89 12.30 -7.16
C CYS A 206 -0.53 13.79 -7.01
N TYR A 207 -0.02 14.42 -8.07
CA TYR A 207 0.27 15.85 -8.09
C TYR A 207 -1.00 16.68 -7.83
N PHE A 208 -2.11 16.39 -8.51
CA PHE A 208 -3.38 17.11 -8.30
C PHE A 208 -3.97 16.87 -6.90
N CYS A 209 -3.78 15.67 -6.33
CA CYS A 209 -4.21 15.36 -4.97
C CYS A 209 -3.47 16.19 -3.90
N ILE A 210 -2.23 16.62 -4.17
CA ILE A 210 -1.36 17.29 -3.20
C ILE A 210 -1.16 18.79 -3.50
N TRP A 211 -1.39 19.25 -4.74
CA TRP A 211 -1.08 20.62 -5.19
C TRP A 211 -1.45 21.69 -4.17
N LYS A 212 -2.69 21.75 -3.65
CA LYS A 212 -3.14 22.81 -2.72
C LYS A 212 -2.86 22.49 -1.25
N GLY A 213 -1.89 21.60 -1.00
CA GLY A 213 -1.54 21.08 0.31
C GLY A 213 -2.72 20.40 1.00
N VAL A 214 -2.77 20.56 2.33
CA VAL A 214 -3.76 19.90 3.21
C VAL A 214 -5.22 20.20 2.85
N ARG A 215 -5.51 21.33 2.19
CA ARG A 215 -6.87 21.68 1.76
C ARG A 215 -7.36 20.83 0.57
N SER A 216 -6.47 20.44 -0.35
CA SER A 216 -6.81 19.51 -1.44
C SER A 216 -6.88 18.09 -0.89
N THR A 217 -5.82 17.69 -0.18
CA THR A 217 -5.65 16.34 0.35
C THR A 217 -6.79 15.96 1.28
N GLY A 218 -7.22 16.86 2.18
CA GLY A 218 -8.36 16.59 3.07
C GLY A 218 -9.67 16.26 2.35
N LYS A 219 -9.90 16.86 1.17
CA LYS A 219 -11.08 16.55 0.34
C LYS A 219 -10.96 15.22 -0.37
N VAL A 220 -9.79 14.94 -0.96
CA VAL A 220 -9.53 13.69 -1.67
C VAL A 220 -9.60 12.49 -0.72
N VAL A 221 -9.10 12.66 0.51
CA VAL A 221 -9.07 11.64 1.56
C VAL A 221 -10.47 11.12 1.92
N TYR A 222 -11.53 11.93 1.82
CA TYR A 222 -12.89 11.43 2.04
C TYR A 222 -13.22 10.27 1.10
N VAL A 223 -12.75 10.30 -0.14
CA VAL A 223 -12.97 9.21 -1.10
C VAL A 223 -11.93 8.12 -0.90
N THR A 224 -10.64 8.47 -0.88
CA THR A 224 -9.56 7.48 -0.89
C THR A 224 -9.46 6.67 0.40
N ALA A 225 -9.84 7.24 1.55
CA ALA A 225 -9.84 6.51 2.82
C ALA A 225 -11.13 5.70 3.04
N THR A 226 -12.29 6.13 2.52
CA THR A 226 -13.58 5.43 2.77
C THR A 226 -13.86 4.33 1.75
N PHE A 227 -13.51 4.56 0.48
CA PHE A 227 -13.77 3.62 -0.61
C PHE A 227 -13.21 2.21 -0.37
N PRO A 228 -11.97 2.02 0.14
CA PRO A 228 -11.45 0.69 0.45
C PRO A 228 -12.31 -0.09 1.46
N TYR A 229 -12.86 0.57 2.49
CA TYR A 229 -13.73 -0.11 3.46
C TYR A 229 -15.04 -0.57 2.84
N VAL A 230 -15.65 0.26 1.99
CA VAL A 230 -16.86 -0.10 1.25
C VAL A 230 -16.59 -1.28 0.32
N MET A 231 -15.46 -1.27 -0.39
CA MET A 231 -15.05 -2.38 -1.25
C MET A 231 -14.77 -3.66 -0.48
N LEU A 232 -14.03 -3.58 0.63
CA LEU A 232 -13.77 -4.74 1.49
C LEU A 232 -15.07 -5.31 2.06
N LEU A 233 -16.04 -4.49 2.43
CA LEU A 233 -17.34 -4.95 2.89
C LEU A 233 -18.10 -5.71 1.78
N ILE A 234 -18.13 -5.17 0.56
CA ILE A 234 -18.76 -5.84 -0.59
C ILE A 234 -18.06 -7.16 -0.91
N LEU A 235 -16.73 -7.17 -0.92
CA LEU A 235 -15.93 -8.38 -1.14
C LEU A 235 -16.13 -9.40 -0.02
N LEU A 236 -16.31 -8.97 1.24
CA LEU A 236 -16.61 -9.85 2.35
C LEU A 236 -17.99 -10.51 2.18
N ILE A 237 -19.03 -9.73 1.88
CA ILE A 237 -20.38 -10.27 1.63
C ILE A 237 -20.34 -11.27 0.47
N ARG A 238 -19.66 -10.91 -0.63
CA ARG A 238 -19.51 -11.81 -1.78
C ARG A 238 -18.70 -13.05 -1.42
N GLY A 239 -17.62 -12.89 -0.67
CA GLY A 239 -16.75 -13.96 -0.17
C GLY A 239 -17.53 -14.99 0.64
N LEU A 240 -18.35 -14.53 1.59
CA LEU A 240 -19.19 -15.40 2.42
C LEU A 240 -20.33 -16.09 1.65
N SER A 241 -20.75 -15.53 0.50
CA SER A 241 -21.78 -16.14 -0.36
C SER A 241 -21.26 -17.28 -1.24
N LEU A 242 -19.94 -17.47 -1.36
CA LEU A 242 -19.33 -18.50 -2.18
C LEU A 242 -19.35 -19.87 -1.47
N PRO A 243 -19.54 -20.97 -2.21
CA PRO A 243 -19.47 -22.31 -1.63
C PRO A 243 -18.06 -22.58 -1.10
N GLY A 244 -17.96 -23.15 0.09
CA GLY A 244 -16.69 -23.47 0.76
C GLY A 244 -16.00 -22.29 1.47
N ALA A 245 -16.64 -21.12 1.56
CA ALA A 245 -16.07 -19.96 2.27
C ALA A 245 -15.73 -20.26 3.74
N PHE A 246 -16.55 -21.07 4.42
CA PHE A 246 -16.33 -21.45 5.82
C PHE A 246 -15.08 -22.30 6.03
N GLU A 247 -14.73 -23.18 5.07
CA GLU A 247 -13.49 -23.96 5.19
C GLU A 247 -12.26 -23.06 5.18
N GLY A 248 -12.23 -22.04 4.31
CA GLY A 248 -11.16 -21.05 4.28
C GLY A 248 -11.02 -20.25 5.57
N ILE A 249 -12.15 -19.86 6.18
CA ILE A 249 -12.16 -19.12 7.46
C ILE A 249 -11.66 -20.00 8.60
N ILE A 250 -12.16 -21.23 8.70
CA ILE A 250 -11.74 -22.18 9.73
C ILE A 250 -10.24 -22.44 9.59
N PHE A 251 -9.77 -22.67 8.36
CA PHE A 251 -8.35 -22.92 8.10
C PHE A 251 -7.47 -21.71 8.41
N TYR A 252 -7.96 -20.49 8.18
CA TYR A 252 -7.25 -19.26 8.53
C TYR A 252 -7.16 -19.01 10.04
N LEU A 253 -8.24 -19.31 10.78
CA LEU A 253 -8.34 -19.03 12.22
C LEU A 253 -7.94 -20.20 13.12
N LEU A 254 -7.68 -21.39 12.59
CA LEU A 254 -7.29 -22.55 13.37
C LEU A 254 -5.99 -22.25 14.15
N PRO A 255 -6.02 -22.25 15.49
CA PRO A 255 -4.84 -21.87 16.26
C PRO A 255 -3.83 -23.02 16.27
N GLU A 256 -2.59 -22.73 15.87
CA GLU A 256 -1.44 -23.63 16.05
C GLU A 256 -0.41 -23.02 17.02
N PRO A 257 -0.59 -23.17 18.35
CA PRO A 257 0.28 -22.51 19.34
C PRO A 257 1.75 -22.95 19.28
N SER A 258 2.02 -24.14 18.74
CA SER A 258 3.38 -24.67 18.55
C SER A 258 4.25 -23.75 17.68
N ARG A 259 3.66 -23.09 16.69
CA ARG A 259 4.35 -22.14 15.81
C ARG A 259 4.81 -20.86 16.52
N LEU A 260 4.21 -20.49 17.65
CA LEU A 260 4.56 -19.28 18.39
C LEU A 260 5.88 -19.39 19.17
N ILE A 261 6.39 -20.60 19.37
CA ILE A 261 7.65 -20.85 20.08
C ILE A 261 8.83 -20.37 19.23
N ASP A 262 8.69 -20.45 17.90
CA ASP A 262 9.74 -20.09 16.95
C ASP A 262 10.13 -18.61 17.08
N PRO A 263 11.42 -18.29 17.32
CA PRO A 263 11.89 -16.91 17.42
C PRO A 263 11.64 -16.09 16.15
N GLN A 264 11.68 -16.73 14.98
CA GLN A 264 11.40 -16.09 13.70
C GLN A 264 9.94 -15.61 13.61
N VAL A 265 8.99 -16.39 14.14
CA VAL A 265 7.58 -16.01 14.18
C VAL A 265 7.39 -14.79 15.09
N ARG A 266 8.02 -14.80 16.27
CA ARG A 266 7.98 -13.65 17.19
C ARG A 266 8.59 -12.37 16.61
N ALA A 267 9.70 -12.49 15.89
CA ALA A 267 10.30 -11.35 15.18
C ALA A 267 9.40 -10.83 14.06
N GLN A 268 8.74 -11.72 13.30
CA GLN A 268 7.80 -11.33 12.25
C GLN A 268 6.54 -10.65 12.82
N ILE A 269 6.05 -11.09 13.98
CA ILE A 269 4.95 -10.41 14.69
C ILE A 269 5.35 -8.97 15.02
N SER A 270 6.51 -8.79 15.65
CA SER A 270 7.01 -7.45 16.02
C SER A 270 7.22 -6.54 14.81
N ASN A 271 7.69 -7.08 13.68
CA ASN A 271 7.91 -6.30 12.45
C ASN A 271 6.62 -5.98 11.68
N SER A 272 5.48 -6.53 12.10
CA SER A 272 4.16 -6.33 11.48
C SER A 272 3.31 -5.28 12.22
N VAL A 273 3.78 -4.83 13.39
CA VAL A 273 3.18 -3.78 14.22
C VAL A 273 3.95 -2.49 14.02
#